data_AF-A0A1R3UPV6-F1
#
_entry.id   AF-A0A1R3UPV6-F1
#
_cell.length_a   1.000
_cell.length_b   1.000
_cell.length_c   1.000
_cell.angle_alpha   90.00
_cell.angle_beta   90.00
_cell.angle_gamma   90.00
#
_symmetry.space_group_name_H-M   'P 1'
#
loop_
_entity.id
_entity.type
_entity.pdbx_description
1 polymer ?
#
loop_
_entity_poly.entity_id
_entity_poly.type
_entity_poly.pdbx_seq_one_letter_code
_entity_poly.pdbx_strand_id
1 'polypeptide(L)' 'MTVTLITGANKGIGFETARQLQAAGHTIYIGLVTSSEGRRPPPSSAHASSDPT' A
#
# COMPACT_ATOMS: atom_id res chain seq x y z
N MET A 1 8.20 -9.62 24.97
CA MET A 1 7.19 -9.04 24.06
C MET A 1 7.78 -7.76 23.48
N THR A 2 8.25 -7.80 22.24
CA THR A 2 8.91 -6.66 21.57
C THR A 2 8.13 -6.27 20.33
N VAL A 3 7.98 -4.97 20.11
CA VAL A 3 7.31 -4.41 18.93
C VAL A 3 8.36 -4.04 17.88
N THR A 4 8.21 -4.55 16.66
CA THR A 4 9.14 -4.29 15.55
C THR A 4 8.40 -3.69 14.36
N LEU A 5 8.91 -2.57 13.80
CA LEU A 5 8.45 -1.99 12.54
C LEU A 5 9.39 -2.42 11.40
N ILE A 6 8.84 -2.98 10.33
CA ILE A 6 9.59 -3.37 9.14
C ILE A 6 9.00 -2.69 7.91
N THR A 7 9.77 -1.83 7.26
CA THR A 7 9.39 -1.20 5.98
C THR A 7 9.77 -2.09 4.79
N GLY A 8 8.97 -2.10 3.73
CA GLY A 8 9.26 -2.90 2.53
C GLY A 8 9.00 -4.41 2.70
N ALA A 9 8.35 -4.83 3.78
CA ALA A 9 8.02 -6.24 4.05
C ALA A 9 6.79 -6.76 3.29
N ASN A 10 6.50 -6.21 2.10
CA ASN A 10 5.44 -6.74 1.23
C ASN A 10 5.85 -8.07 0.57
N LYS A 11 7.16 -8.23 0.31
CA LYS A 11 7.75 -9.37 -0.41
C LYS A 11 9.24 -9.47 -0.11
N GLY A 12 9.85 -10.59 -0.54
CA GLY A 12 11.29 -10.80 -0.43
C GLY A 12 11.77 -10.90 1.02
N ILE A 13 12.98 -10.38 1.28
CA ILE A 13 13.65 -10.57 2.57
C ILE A 13 12.88 -9.94 3.74
N GLY A 14 12.27 -8.77 3.55
CA GLY A 14 11.52 -8.10 4.62
C GLY A 14 10.33 -8.92 5.09
N PHE A 15 9.69 -9.66 4.18
CA PHE A 15 8.57 -10.55 4.51
C PHE A 15 9.03 -11.78 5.29
N GLU A 16 10.12 -12.44 4.87
CA GLU A 16 10.65 -13.59 5.58
C GLU A 16 11.21 -13.20 6.96
N THR A 17 11.86 -12.03 7.09
CA THR A 17 12.27 -11.49 8.39
C THR A 17 11.07 -11.26 9.31
N ALA A 18 9.98 -10.67 8.79
CA ALA A 18 8.75 -10.48 9.57
C ALA A 18 8.19 -11.83 10.07
N ARG A 19 8.18 -12.85 9.21
CA ARG A 19 7.72 -14.20 9.55
C ARG A 19 8.56 -14.84 10.67
N GLN A 20 9.88 -14.77 10.56
CA GLN A 20 10.79 -15.32 11.58
C GLN A 20 10.62 -14.61 12.93
N LEU A 21 10.50 -13.28 12.92
CA LEU A 21 10.30 -12.51 14.15
C LEU A 21 8.91 -12.75 14.78
N GLN A 22 7.87 -12.91 13.95
CA GLN A 22 6.55 -13.32 14.44
C GLN A 22 6.61 -14.68 15.15
N ALA A 23 7.29 -15.67 14.54
CA ALA A 23 7.46 -16.99 15.14
C ALA A 23 8.24 -16.95 16.47
N ALA A 24 9.13 -15.98 16.64
CA ALA A 24 9.85 -15.71 17.88
C ALA A 24 9.01 -14.94 18.93
N GLY A 25 7.74 -14.62 18.66
CA GLY A 25 6.82 -13.98 19.61
C GLY A 25 6.85 -12.45 19.61
N HIS A 26 7.33 -11.83 18.53
CA HIS A 26 7.29 -10.38 18.36
C HIS A 26 5.95 -9.91 17.79
N THR A 27 5.56 -8.69 18.14
CA THR A 27 4.48 -7.97 17.45
C THR A 27 5.09 -7.17 16.29
N ILE A 28 4.61 -7.42 15.08
CA ILE A 28 5.21 -6.86 13.86
C ILE A 28 4.25 -5.86 13.21
N TYR A 29 4.74 -4.65 12.94
CA TYR A 29 4.12 -3.67 12.06
C TYR A 29 4.83 -3.68 10.71
N ILE A 30 4.06 -3.71 9.62
CA ILE A 30 4.58 -3.73 8.26
C ILE A 30 4.25 -2.39 7.58
N GLY A 31 5.30 -1.66 7.17
CA GLY A 31 5.17 -0.42 6.41
C GLY A 31 5.35 -0.67 4.91
N LEU A 32 4.35 -0.32 4.10
CA LEU A 32 4.39 -0.46 2.65
C LEU A 32 4.20 0.90 1.98
N VAL A 33 4.83 1.10 0.82
CA VAL A 33 4.49 2.23 -0.06
C VAL A 33 3.31 1.81 -0.92
N THR A 34 2.22 2.57 -0.85
CA THR A 34 1.06 2.39 -1.73
C THR A 34 1.27 3.26 -2.97
N SER A 35 1.30 2.68 -4.17
CA SER A 35 1.28 3.49 -5.39
C SER A 35 -0.13 4.07 -5.59
N SER A 36 -0.22 5.39 -5.70
CA SER A 36 -1.48 6.09 -5.96
C SER A 36 -1.99 5.90 -7.39
N GLU A 37 -1.21 5.29 -8.29
CA GLU A 37 -1.55 5.05 -9.70
C GLU A 37 -2.86 4.27 -9.92
N GLY A 38 -3.36 3.54 -8.92
CA GLY A 38 -4.68 2.88 -9.00
C GLY A 38 -5.89 3.78 -8.70
N ARG A 39 -5.66 4.98 -8.14
CA ARG A 39 -6.71 5.94 -7.79
C ARG A 39 -6.68 7.11 -8.77
N ARG A 40 -6.71 6.82 -10.07
CA ARG A 40 -7.09 7.84 -11.05
C ARG A 40 -8.55 8.20 -10.76
N PRO A 41 -8.86 9.41 -10.27
CA PRO A 41 -10.25 9.84 -10.23
C PRO A 41 -10.81 9.72 -11.65
N PRO A 42 -12.05 9.24 -11.83
CA PRO A 42 -12.68 9.23 -13.16
C PRO A 42 -12.54 10.65 -13.74
N PRO A 43 -12.23 10.79 -15.04
CA PRO A 43 -12.03 12.10 -15.64
C PRO A 43 -13.26 12.97 -15.33
N SER A 44 -13.08 13.97 -14.47
CA SER A 44 -14.14 14.92 -14.17
C SER A 44 -14.27 15.85 -15.37
N SER A 45 -15.51 16.11 -15.77
CA SER A 45 -15.95 16.95 -16.88
C SER A 45 -16.12 16.24 -18.24
N ALA A 46 -17.25 15.54 -18.34
CA ALA A 46 -18.07 15.74 -19.52
C ALA A 46 -18.46 17.23 -19.57
N HIS A 47 -17.80 18.01 -20.40
CA HIS A 47 -18.46 19.15 -21.03
C HIS A 47 -19.18 18.57 -22.24
N ALA A 48 -20.44 18.16 -22.02
CA ALA A 48 -21.37 17.98 -23.11
C ALA A 48 -21.52 19.36 -23.77
N SER A 49 -20.86 19.55 -24.91
CA SER A 49 -21.15 20.63 -25.83
C SER A 49 -22.57 20.44 -26.33
N SER A 50 -23.53 21.06 -25.65
CA SER A 50 -24.80 21.42 -26.27
C SER A 50 -24.51 22.53 -27.27
N ASP A 51 -24.11 22.17 -28.49
CA ASP A 51 -24.13 23.06 -29.64
C ASP A 51 -25.59 23.28 -30.07
N PRO A 52 -26.10 24.52 -30.05
CA PRO A 52 -27.32 24.89 -30.74
C PRO A 52 -26.93 25.61 -32.03
N THR A 53 -26.80 24.88 -33.13
CA THR A 53 -26.85 25.47 -34.48
C THR A 53 -27.50 24.49 -35.44
#